data_AF-A0A9P9X4S0-F1
#
_entry.id   AF-A0A9P9X4S0-F1
#
_cell.length_a   1.000
_cell.length_b   1.000
_cell.length_c   1.000
_cell.angle_alpha   90.00
_cell.angle_beta   90.00
_cell.angle_gamma   90.00
#
_symmetry.space_group_name_H-M   'P 1'
#
loop_
_entity.id
_entity.type
_entity.pdbx_description
1 polymer ?
#
loop_
_entity_poly.entity_id
_entity_poly.type
_entity_poly.pdbx_seq_one_letter_code
_entity_poly.pdbx_strand_id
1 'polypeptide(L)'
;MHITVVLSLLAAAAVEVAAKDFSATCFDTYYESTTITSSCFRTGGDSGYTTRLDMTKCLANVGGKLVVRYFPMSSLKLASPSFKYCDCGIADKKILNCRCTDSKGVKQPTSIDLDTCLSNNDSELECK
;
A
#
# COMPACT_ATOMS: atom_id res chain seq x y z
N MET A 1 13.28 -48.74 -31.54
CA MET A 1 12.47 -48.29 -30.38
C MET A 1 12.75 -46.82 -30.15
N HIS A 2 11.82 -45.92 -30.49
CA HIS A 2 11.91 -44.50 -30.18
C HIS A 2 11.05 -44.23 -28.94
N ILE A 3 11.68 -43.70 -27.88
CA ILE A 3 11.00 -43.30 -26.64
C ILE A 3 10.82 -41.78 -26.72
N THR A 4 9.58 -41.35 -26.94
CA THR A 4 9.20 -39.94 -26.92
C THR A 4 8.78 -39.59 -25.50
N VAL A 5 9.64 -38.92 -24.74
CA VAL A 5 9.31 -38.43 -23.39
C VAL A 5 8.61 -37.09 -23.55
N VAL A 6 7.30 -37.06 -23.29
CA VAL A 6 6.49 -35.84 -23.28
C VAL A 6 6.71 -35.13 -21.95
N LEU A 7 7.44 -34.02 -21.99
CA LEU A 7 7.71 -33.17 -20.83
C LEU A 7 6.49 -32.26 -20.59
N SER A 8 5.63 -32.65 -19.64
CA SER A 8 4.47 -31.86 -19.22
C SER A 8 4.92 -30.68 -18.35
N LEU A 9 4.94 -29.46 -18.90
CA LEU A 9 5.09 -28.24 -18.10
C LEU A 9 3.77 -27.98 -17.34
N LEU A 10 3.80 -28.14 -16.01
CA LEU A 10 2.76 -27.60 -15.14
C LEU A 10 2.95 -26.08 -15.06
N ALA A 11 2.06 -25.31 -15.69
CA ALA A 11 1.94 -23.89 -15.45
C ALA A 11 1.27 -23.67 -14.08
N ALA A 12 2.00 -23.11 -13.12
CA ALA A 12 1.42 -22.62 -11.89
C ALA A 12 0.64 -21.33 -12.21
N ALA A 13 -0.69 -21.40 -12.17
CA ALA A 13 -1.51 -20.20 -12.17
C ALA A 13 -1.31 -19.50 -10.82
N ALA A 14 -0.56 -18.40 -10.82
CA ALA A 14 -0.55 -17.49 -9.69
C ALA A 14 -1.95 -16.91 -9.53
N VAL A 15 -2.63 -17.25 -8.44
CA VAL A 15 -3.87 -16.58 -8.05
C VAL A 15 -3.45 -15.18 -7.60
N GLU A 16 -3.60 -14.21 -8.48
CA GLU A 16 -3.56 -12.81 -8.07
C GLU A 16 -4.78 -12.61 -7.17
N VAL A 17 -4.53 -12.56 -5.85
CA VAL A 17 -5.49 -12.00 -4.92
C VAL A 17 -5.65 -10.55 -5.36
N ALA A 18 -6.72 -10.27 -6.11
CA ALA A 18 -7.11 -8.93 -6.49
C ALA A 18 -7.45 -8.22 -5.18
N ALA A 19 -6.41 -7.67 -4.56
CA ALA A 19 -6.54 -6.93 -3.34
C ALA A 19 -7.42 -5.73 -3.70
N LYS A 20 -8.63 -5.69 -3.15
CA LYS A 20 -9.70 -4.77 -3.54
C LYS A 20 -9.17 -3.33 -3.43
N ASP A 21 -8.92 -2.69 -4.56
CA ASP A 21 -8.37 -1.34 -4.62
C ASP A 21 -9.24 -0.38 -3.84
N PHE A 22 -8.67 0.30 -2.83
CA PHE A 22 -9.46 1.18 -1.98
C PHE A 22 -10.06 2.33 -2.81
N SER A 23 -9.33 2.85 -3.79
CA SER A 23 -9.76 4.01 -4.57
C SER A 23 -11.02 3.76 -5.40
N ALA A 24 -11.35 2.49 -5.68
CA ALA A 24 -12.56 2.09 -6.38
C ALA A 24 -13.83 2.27 -5.54
N THR A 25 -13.72 2.24 -4.22
CA THR A 25 -14.86 2.23 -3.29
C THR A 25 -14.79 3.28 -2.19
N CYS A 26 -13.73 4.07 -2.16
CA CYS A 26 -13.58 5.21 -1.25
C CYS A 26 -13.58 6.54 -2.03
N PHE A 27 -13.85 7.65 -1.36
CA PHE A 27 -13.89 9.00 -1.90
C PHE A 27 -13.54 10.02 -0.80
N ASP A 28 -13.48 11.31 -1.16
CA ASP A 28 -13.07 12.42 -0.28
C ASP A 28 -11.77 12.13 0.48
N THR A 29 -10.82 11.52 -0.23
CA THR A 29 -9.55 11.10 0.34
C THR A 29 -8.63 12.29 0.54
N TYR A 30 -8.14 12.48 1.75
CA TYR A 30 -7.10 13.45 2.05
C TYR A 30 -6.05 12.87 2.99
N TYR A 31 -4.87 13.48 2.97
CA TYR A 31 -3.72 13.05 3.74
C TYR A 31 -3.23 14.20 4.62
N GLU A 32 -3.06 13.94 5.91
CA GLU A 32 -2.56 14.91 6.88
C GLU A 32 -1.56 14.25 7.83
N SER A 33 -0.38 14.86 7.95
CA SER A 33 0.74 14.35 8.76
C SER A 33 1.17 12.94 8.34
N THR A 34 0.64 11.90 8.98
CA THR A 34 0.84 10.48 8.64
C THR A 34 -0.47 9.71 8.47
N THR A 35 -1.61 10.40 8.55
CA THR A 35 -2.93 9.78 8.52
C THR A 35 -3.58 10.02 7.18
N ILE A 36 -4.05 8.94 6.55
CA ILE A 36 -5.02 9.05 5.45
C ILE A 36 -6.43 8.99 6.02
N THR A 37 -7.28 9.90 5.58
CA THR A 37 -8.71 9.89 5.88
C THR A 37 -9.47 9.75 4.56
N SER A 38 -10.48 8.89 4.52
CA SER A 38 -11.34 8.73 3.35
C SER A 38 -12.73 8.29 3.79
N SER A 39 -13.74 8.57 2.97
CA SER A 39 -15.07 8.01 3.11
C SER A 39 -15.19 6.77 2.22
N CYS A 40 -15.49 5.61 2.79
CA CYS A 40 -15.49 4.33 2.08
C CYS A 40 -16.87 3.67 2.14
N PHE A 41 -17.33 3.12 1.02
CA PHE A 41 -18.58 2.35 0.98
C PHE A 41 -18.39 0.98 1.62
N ARG A 42 -19.42 0.53 2.34
CA ARG A 42 -19.58 -0.89 2.69
C ARG A 42 -19.88 -1.72 1.46
N THR A 43 -19.64 -3.03 1.54
CA THR A 43 -19.97 -3.91 0.42
C THR A 43 -21.50 -3.97 0.24
N GLY A 44 -21.99 -3.48 -0.91
CA GLY A 44 -23.42 -3.42 -1.22
C GLY A 44 -24.20 -2.29 -0.51
N GLY A 45 -23.51 -1.35 0.14
CA GLY A 45 -24.14 -0.19 0.77
C GLY A 45 -24.04 1.07 -0.09
N ASP A 46 -25.03 1.96 0.04
CA ASP A 46 -25.10 3.22 -0.71
C ASP A 46 -24.53 4.43 0.09
N SER A 47 -24.11 4.19 1.34
CA SER A 47 -23.58 5.22 2.23
C SER A 47 -22.08 5.02 2.49
N GLY A 48 -21.32 6.11 2.38
CA GLY A 48 -19.89 6.13 2.71
C GLY A 48 -19.66 6.40 4.19
N TYR A 49 -18.75 5.66 4.81
CA TYR A 49 -18.33 5.87 6.19
C TYR A 49 -16.91 6.40 6.23
N THR A 50 -16.68 7.45 7.03
CA THR A 50 -15.34 8.02 7.20
C THR A 50 -14.47 7.08 8.02
N THR A 51 -13.33 6.71 7.45
CA THR A 51 -12.31 5.86 8.07
C THR A 51 -10.95 6.54 8.02
N ARG A 52 -10.06 6.17 8.94
CA ARG A 52 -8.73 6.74 9.12
C ARG A 52 -7.71 5.65 9.30
N LEU A 53 -6.58 5.78 8.62
CA LEU A 53 -5.48 4.84 8.73
C LEU A 53 -4.15 5.58 8.90
N ASP A 54 -3.41 5.19 9.93
CA ASP A 54 -2.05 5.66 10.14
C ASP A 54 -1.10 4.96 9.17
N MET A 55 -0.61 5.70 8.19
CA MET A 55 0.24 5.21 7.10
C MET A 55 1.62 4.78 7.60
N THR A 56 2.02 5.10 8.84
CA THR A 56 3.23 4.51 9.43
C THR A 56 3.14 3.00 9.59
N LYS A 57 1.90 2.45 9.61
CA LYS A 57 1.64 1.02 9.62
C LYS A 57 1.89 0.38 8.25
N CYS A 58 1.53 1.07 7.17
CA CYS A 58 1.57 0.50 5.81
C CYS A 58 2.81 0.89 5.01
N LEU A 59 3.52 1.95 5.38
CA LEU A 59 4.61 2.51 4.58
C LEU A 59 5.92 2.65 5.34
N ALA A 60 7.03 2.57 4.61
CA ALA A 60 8.37 2.78 5.14
C ALA A 60 9.22 3.63 4.20
N ASN A 61 10.18 4.35 4.78
CA ASN A 61 11.26 5.00 4.04
C ASN A 61 12.51 4.10 4.05
N VAL A 62 12.89 3.57 2.89
CA VAL A 62 14.09 2.77 2.71
C VAL A 62 15.04 3.51 1.80
N GLY A 63 16.08 4.13 2.39
CA GLY A 63 17.13 4.81 1.64
C GLY A 63 16.64 6.00 0.80
N GLY A 64 15.62 6.72 1.24
CA GLY A 64 15.01 7.82 0.50
C GLY A 64 13.88 7.40 -0.45
N LYS A 65 13.53 6.11 -0.49
CA LYS A 65 12.41 5.59 -1.30
C LYS A 65 11.25 5.16 -0.41
N LEU A 66 10.04 5.52 -0.80
CA LEU A 66 8.82 5.06 -0.15
C LEU A 66 8.47 3.65 -0.64
N VAL A 67 8.17 2.76 0.31
CA VAL A 67 7.82 1.35 0.02
C VAL A 67 6.64 0.89 0.89
N VAL A 68 5.89 -0.09 0.38
CA VAL A 68 4.84 -0.80 1.12
C VAL A 68 5.46 -1.74 2.14
N ARG A 69 4.89 -1.77 3.34
CA ARG A 69 5.16 -2.75 4.38
C ARG A 69 4.22 -3.93 4.19
N TYR A 70 4.75 -5.07 3.76
CA TYR A 70 3.99 -6.32 3.78
C TYR A 70 4.02 -6.92 5.18
N PHE A 71 2.85 -7.21 5.75
CA PHE A 71 2.72 -7.94 7.01
C PHE A 71 2.75 -9.46 6.76
N PRO A 72 3.17 -10.27 7.76
CA PRO A 72 3.57 -9.89 9.11
C PRO A 72 5.07 -9.54 9.18
N MET A 73 5.40 -8.40 9.79
CA MET A 73 6.77 -8.17 10.25
C MET A 73 7.03 -9.07 11.45
N SER A 74 7.57 -10.26 11.21
CA SER A 74 7.99 -11.20 12.24
C SER A 74 8.98 -10.51 13.19
N SER A 75 8.55 -10.26 14.43
CA SER A 75 9.20 -10.17 15.76
C SER A 75 10.64 -9.67 15.95
N LEU A 76 11.43 -9.46 14.90
CA LEU A 76 12.68 -8.73 14.96
C LEU A 76 12.32 -7.27 15.07
N LYS A 77 12.56 -6.73 16.27
CA LYS A 77 12.55 -5.33 16.66
C LYS A 77 13.59 -4.52 15.85
N LEU A 78 13.62 -4.70 14.53
CA LEU A 78 14.35 -3.86 13.61
C LEU A 78 13.64 -2.52 13.67
N ALA A 79 14.37 -1.47 14.04
CA ALA A 79 13.86 -0.11 14.08
C ALA A 79 13.10 0.15 12.78
N SER A 80 11.78 0.17 12.87
CA SER A 80 10.87 0.28 11.74
C SER A 80 11.31 1.48 10.89
N PRO A 81 11.77 1.31 9.64
CA PRO A 81 12.28 2.41 8.84
C PRO A 81 11.22 3.52 8.80
N SER A 82 11.54 4.62 9.47
CA SER A 82 10.52 5.55 9.93
C SER A 82 10.02 6.39 8.77
N PHE A 83 8.71 6.35 8.57
CA PHE A 83 8.00 7.23 7.65
C PHE A 83 8.05 8.72 8.09
N LYS A 84 8.49 9.00 9.33
CA LYS A 84 8.69 10.35 9.88
C LYS A 84 9.63 11.23 9.04
N TYR A 85 10.51 10.65 8.25
CA TYR A 85 11.48 11.39 7.42
C TYR A 85 10.98 11.64 5.99
N CYS A 86 9.69 11.50 5.75
CA CYS A 86 9.06 11.81 4.48
C CYS A 86 8.08 12.98 4.64
N ASP A 87 8.21 14.00 3.80
CA ASP A 87 7.16 15.00 3.62
C ASP A 87 6.26 14.52 2.49
N CYS A 88 4.99 14.27 2.78
CA CYS A 88 4.07 13.66 1.83
C CYS A 88 2.84 14.53 1.57
N GLY A 89 2.30 14.43 0.36
CA GLY A 89 1.03 14.99 -0.05
C GLY A 89 0.32 14.04 -1.01
N ILE A 90 -1.00 14.00 -0.92
CA ILE A 90 -1.81 13.17 -1.83
C ILE A 90 -2.09 13.93 -3.12
N ALA A 91 -1.94 13.23 -4.25
CA ALA A 91 -2.31 13.67 -5.59
C ALA A 91 -3.27 12.64 -6.18
N ASP A 92 -4.25 13.11 -6.96
CA ASP A 92 -5.18 12.26 -7.71
C ASP A 92 -5.80 11.13 -6.88
N LYS A 93 -6.22 11.45 -5.64
CA LYS A 93 -6.94 10.59 -4.68
C LYS A 93 -6.18 9.36 -4.15
N LYS A 94 -5.20 8.83 -4.89
CA LYS A 94 -4.52 7.58 -4.58
C LYS A 94 -3.01 7.62 -4.75
N ILE A 95 -2.46 8.65 -5.38
CA ILE A 95 -1.00 8.76 -5.52
C ILE A 95 -0.47 9.54 -4.34
N LEU A 96 0.37 8.91 -3.51
CA LEU A 96 1.06 9.62 -2.44
C LEU A 96 2.44 10.06 -2.95
N ASN A 97 2.60 11.36 -3.12
CA ASN A 97 3.87 11.98 -3.52
C ASN A 97 4.62 12.41 -2.27
N CYS A 98 5.87 11.97 -2.14
CA CYS A 98 6.68 12.23 -0.97
C CYS A 98 8.09 12.70 -1.32
N ARG A 99 8.72 13.37 -0.37
CA ARG A 99 10.16 13.63 -0.34
C ARG A 99 10.77 12.99 0.91
N CYS A 100 11.48 11.90 0.73
CA CYS A 100 12.00 11.08 1.81
C CYS A 100 13.51 11.27 1.97
N THR A 101 13.98 11.44 3.20
CA THR A 101 15.41 11.59 3.49
C THR A 101 16.14 10.26 3.35
N ASP A 102 17.22 10.23 2.57
CA ASP A 102 18.10 9.07 2.43
C ASP A 102 19.14 8.97 3.57
N SER A 103 20.01 7.95 3.53
CA SER A 103 21.04 7.75 4.55
C SER A 103 22.12 8.85 4.60
N LYS A 104 22.17 9.73 3.59
CA LYS A 104 23.07 10.88 3.53
C LYS A 104 22.40 12.17 4.03
N GLY A 105 21.14 12.10 4.45
CA GLY A 105 20.38 13.27 4.88
C GLY A 105 19.75 14.06 3.73
N VAL A 106 19.74 13.51 2.51
CA VAL A 106 19.21 14.21 1.31
C VAL A 106 17.78 13.76 1.02
N LYS A 107 16.87 14.71 0.78
CA LYS A 107 15.47 14.42 0.42
C LYS A 107 15.33 14.01 -1.04
N GLN A 108 15.01 12.75 -1.27
CA GLN A 108 14.74 12.17 -2.59
C GLN A 108 13.24 12.21 -2.90
N PRO A 109 12.83 12.60 -4.11
CA PRO A 109 11.43 12.50 -4.53
C PRO A 109 11.05 11.03 -4.73
N THR A 110 9.83 10.66 -4.32
CA THR A 110 9.29 9.31 -4.47
C THR A 110 7.77 9.39 -4.51
N SER A 111 7.14 8.46 -5.22
CA SER A 111 5.68 8.36 -5.30
C SER A 111 5.25 6.90 -5.18
N ILE A 112 4.04 6.68 -4.68
CA ILE A 112 3.45 5.35 -4.61
C ILE A 112 1.95 5.41 -4.90
N ASP A 113 1.44 4.41 -5.63
CA ASP A 113 0.01 4.21 -5.79
C ASP A 113 -0.52 3.48 -4.55
N LEU A 114 -1.36 4.16 -3.77
CA LEU A 114 -1.97 3.64 -2.56
C LEU A 114 -2.93 2.48 -2.82
N ASP A 115 -3.42 2.29 -4.04
CA ASP A 115 -4.13 1.06 -4.39
C ASP A 115 -3.21 -0.16 -4.21
N THR A 116 -1.89 -0.03 -4.39
CA THR A 116 -0.97 -1.15 -4.11
C THR A 116 -0.78 -1.43 -2.62
N CYS A 117 -1.14 -0.47 -1.76
CA CYS A 117 -0.86 -0.49 -0.32
C CYS A 117 -2.11 -0.71 0.53
N LEU A 118 -3.27 -0.26 0.04
CA LEU A 118 -4.48 -0.09 0.83
C LEU A 118 -5.66 -0.81 0.19
N SER A 119 -6.46 -1.45 1.04
CA SER A 119 -7.75 -2.00 0.67
C SER A 119 -8.88 -1.41 1.52
N ASN A 120 -10.07 -1.40 0.95
CA ASN A 120 -11.31 -1.14 1.69
C ASN A 120 -11.97 -2.46 2.09
N ASN A 121 -11.92 -2.78 3.38
CA ASN A 121 -12.58 -3.92 3.99
C ASN A 121 -13.87 -3.45 4.69
N ASP A 122 -14.99 -3.55 3.97
CA ASP A 122 -16.32 -3.18 4.47
C ASP A 122 -16.38 -1.81 5.18
N SER A 123 -15.91 -0.77 4.48
CA SER A 123 -15.79 0.63 4.94
C SER A 123 -14.62 0.94 5.88
N GLU A 124 -13.78 -0.04 6.20
CA GLU A 124 -12.54 0.16 6.94
C GLU A 124 -11.32 0.13 6.02
N LEU A 125 -10.43 1.13 6.14
CA LEU A 125 -9.16 1.12 5.42
C LEU A 125 -8.15 0.23 6.15
N GLU A 126 -7.53 -0.68 5.40
CA GLU A 126 -6.52 -1.60 5.90
C GLU A 126 -5.27 -1.57 5.01
N CYS A 127 -4.11 -1.90 5.59
CA CYS A 127 -2.91 -2.18 4.81
C CYS A 127 -3.06 -3.55 4.13
N LYS A 128 -2.65 -3.66 2.86
CA LYS A 128 -2.53 -4.91 2.12
C LYS A 128 -1.34 -5.76 2.59
#